data_AF-A0A9P0GEA5-F1
#
_entry.id   AF-A0A9P0GEA5-F1
#
_cell.length_a   1.000
_cell.length_b   1.000
_cell.length_c   1.000
_cell.angle_alpha   90.00
_cell.angle_beta   90.00
_cell.angle_gamma   90.00
#
_symmetry.space_group_name_H-M   'P 1'
#
loop_
_entity.id
_entity.type
_entity.pdbx_description
1 polymer ?
#
loop_
_entity_poly.entity_id
_entity_poly.type
_entity_poly.pdbx_seq_one_letter_code
_entity_poly.pdbx_strand_id
1 'polypeptide(L)'
;MAMSNLYSKIGPKPGKRIQENINLSQTWMNAEVLNNGPLNLSPPHTVCQKETLPVLQPISAPESPSSSSCSSPTVSSSILDSNWQACKHSVRERNAAMFNNDLMSDIKFIVGPPGSTHVIPAHKFVLSTGSSVFYAMFYGGLAEVKEEIEVPDVEPSAFLTLLKYLYCDEIQLEADTVLATLYVAKKYIVPHLARACVNYLETSLTAKNACLLLSQSRLFEESELMQRCWEVIDAQVCTNDQKPKSQKY
;
A
#
# COMPACT_ATOMS: atom_id res chain seq x y z
N MET A 1 -22.50 -20.15 -24.84
CA MET A 1 -21.88 -21.48 -24.59
C MET A 1 -20.65 -21.66 -25.48
N ALA A 2 -19.69 -20.75 -25.39
CA ALA A 2 -18.38 -20.86 -26.04
C ALA A 2 -17.43 -19.89 -25.32
N MET A 3 -16.50 -20.43 -24.53
CA MET A 3 -15.26 -19.83 -23.97
C MET A 3 -14.75 -20.63 -22.74
N SER A 4 -15.23 -21.86 -22.52
CA SER A 4 -14.77 -22.72 -21.40
C SER A 4 -13.57 -23.61 -21.72
N ASN A 5 -12.85 -23.41 -22.84
CA ASN A 5 -11.72 -24.25 -23.21
C ASN A 5 -10.49 -23.42 -23.60
N LEU A 6 -9.68 -23.00 -22.61
CA LEU A 6 -8.22 -22.86 -22.80
C LEU A 6 -7.42 -22.71 -21.49
N TYR A 7 -7.66 -23.55 -20.48
CA TYR A 7 -6.70 -23.67 -19.37
C TYR A 7 -6.46 -25.14 -19.02
N SER A 8 -5.67 -25.80 -19.84
CA SER A 8 -4.98 -27.01 -19.40
C SER A 8 -3.57 -27.07 -19.97
N LYS A 9 -2.64 -27.33 -19.05
CA LYS A 9 -1.21 -27.63 -19.18
C LYS A 9 -0.21 -26.48 -19.13
N ILE A 10 0.63 -26.61 -18.08
CA ILE A 10 1.84 -25.86 -17.70
C ILE A 10 1.52 -24.49 -17.07
N GLY A 11 1.43 -24.49 -15.74
CA GLY A 11 1.34 -23.25 -14.96
C GLY A 11 2.49 -22.30 -15.29
N PRO A 12 2.24 -20.99 -15.41
CA PRO A 12 3.27 -20.02 -15.73
C PRO A 12 4.39 -20.06 -14.66
N LYS A 13 5.65 -19.94 -15.10
CA LYS A 13 6.81 -19.75 -14.21
C LYS A 13 6.50 -18.62 -13.23
N PRO A 14 6.95 -18.68 -11.96
CA PRO A 14 6.53 -17.75 -10.89
C PRO A 14 6.66 -16.26 -11.27
N GLY A 15 7.69 -15.88 -12.04
CA GLY A 15 7.84 -14.51 -12.55
C GLY A 15 6.78 -14.06 -13.56
N LYS A 16 6.23 -14.96 -14.39
CA LYS A 16 5.15 -14.57 -15.33
C LYS A 16 3.86 -14.19 -14.59
N ARG A 17 3.56 -14.87 -13.49
CA ARG A 17 2.35 -14.63 -12.68
C ARG A 17 2.37 -13.26 -11.99
N ILE A 18 3.53 -12.82 -11.51
CA ILE A 18 3.71 -11.52 -10.85
C ILE A 18 3.49 -10.37 -11.83
N GLN A 19 4.12 -10.44 -13.01
CA GLN A 19 3.95 -9.39 -14.04
C GLN A 19 2.52 -9.35 -14.57
N GLU A 20 1.88 -10.51 -14.78
CA GLU A 20 0.47 -10.59 -15.17
C GLU A 20 -0.44 -9.89 -14.15
N ASN A 21 -0.20 -10.08 -12.85
CA ASN A 21 -0.98 -9.44 -11.79
C ASN A 21 -0.78 -7.92 -11.75
N ILE A 22 0.45 -7.42 -11.96
CA ILE A 22 0.73 -5.97 -12.05
C ILE A 22 0.08 -5.38 -13.31
N ASN A 23 0.21 -6.08 -14.45
CA ASN A 23 -0.36 -5.66 -15.73
C ASN A 23 -1.90 -5.68 -15.72
N LEU A 24 -2.52 -6.64 -15.02
CA LEU A 24 -3.95 -6.66 -14.79
C LEU A 24 -4.36 -5.38 -14.07
N SER A 25 -3.75 -5.00 -12.95
CA SER A 25 -4.08 -3.74 -12.27
C SER A 25 -3.97 -2.49 -13.20
N GLN A 26 -2.98 -2.44 -14.09
CA GLN A 26 -2.86 -1.37 -15.09
C GLN A 26 -3.93 -1.43 -16.18
N THR A 27 -4.36 -2.62 -16.58
CA THR A 27 -5.42 -2.82 -17.58
C THR A 27 -6.78 -2.33 -17.07
N TRP A 28 -7.05 -2.52 -15.78
CA TRP A 28 -8.28 -2.04 -15.13
C TRP A 28 -8.33 -0.51 -15.13
N MET A 29 -7.20 0.16 -14.87
CA MET A 29 -7.08 1.61 -14.98
C MET A 29 -7.38 2.14 -16.39
N ASN A 30 -6.83 1.49 -17.42
CA ASN A 30 -7.01 1.94 -18.81
C ASN A 30 -8.45 1.78 -19.30
N ALA A 31 -9.18 0.78 -18.81
CA ALA A 31 -10.59 0.58 -19.11
C ALA A 31 -11.47 1.69 -18.52
N GLU A 32 -11.08 2.28 -17.38
CA GLU A 32 -11.85 3.35 -16.71
C GLU A 32 -11.60 4.74 -17.28
N VAL A 33 -10.39 5.04 -17.75
CA VAL A 33 -10.07 6.32 -18.43
C VAL A 33 -10.93 6.53 -19.68
N LEU A 34 -11.37 5.45 -20.34
CA LEU A 34 -12.29 5.52 -21.48
C LEU A 34 -13.75 5.75 -21.07
N ASN A 35 -14.13 5.44 -19.82
CA ASN A 35 -15.50 5.54 -19.34
C ASN A 35 -15.76 6.84 -18.56
N ASN A 36 -14.73 7.40 -17.92
CA ASN A 36 -14.81 8.64 -17.16
C ASN A 36 -14.26 9.82 -17.99
N GLY A 37 -15.13 10.46 -18.78
CA GLY A 37 -14.82 11.73 -19.44
C GLY A 37 -14.44 12.84 -18.43
N PRO A 38 -13.77 13.92 -18.87
CA PRO A 38 -13.26 14.95 -17.96
C PRO A 38 -14.40 15.59 -17.17
N LEU A 39 -14.20 15.72 -15.85
CA LEU A 39 -15.10 16.45 -14.95
C LEU A 39 -15.11 17.94 -15.35
N ASN A 40 -16.08 18.32 -16.17
CA ASN A 40 -16.31 19.72 -16.56
C ASN A 40 -16.93 20.48 -15.37
N LEU A 41 -16.08 21.02 -14.50
CA LEU A 41 -16.49 21.93 -13.43
C LEU A 41 -16.76 23.31 -14.02
N SER A 42 -18.02 23.60 -14.35
CA SER A 42 -18.47 24.97 -14.57
C SER A 42 -18.61 25.70 -13.21
N PRO A 43 -18.21 26.97 -13.09
CA PRO A 43 -18.27 27.70 -11.82
C PRO A 43 -19.72 28.11 -11.48
N PRO A 44 -20.17 28.06 -10.21
CA PRO A 44 -21.49 28.51 -9.86
C PRO A 44 -21.49 30.02 -9.62
N HIS A 45 -22.19 30.77 -10.49
CA HIS A 45 -22.77 32.06 -10.13
C HIS A 45 -24.28 31.86 -9.94
N THR A 46 -24.79 32.08 -8.73
CA THR A 46 -25.68 33.21 -8.39
C THR A 46 -26.32 32.98 -7.01
N VAL A 47 -26.16 34.01 -6.19
CA VAL A 47 -26.76 34.34 -4.89
C VAL A 47 -28.25 34.01 -4.82
N CYS A 48 -28.70 33.46 -3.68
CA CYS A 48 -30.06 33.63 -3.19
C CYS A 48 -30.02 34.05 -1.71
N GLN A 49 -30.39 35.30 -1.45
CA GLN A 49 -30.58 35.86 -0.12
C GLN A 49 -31.90 35.35 0.46
N LYS A 50 -31.91 34.97 1.74
CA LYS A 50 -33.11 35.20 2.56
C LYS A 50 -32.82 35.32 4.07
N GLU A 51 -33.07 36.54 4.52
CA GLU A 51 -33.64 36.99 5.80
C GLU A 51 -32.95 36.69 7.14
N THR A 52 -32.51 37.80 7.74
CA THR A 52 -31.99 38.01 9.09
C THR A 52 -33.11 37.97 10.14
N LEU A 53 -32.91 37.21 11.22
CA LEU A 53 -33.57 37.45 12.51
C LEU A 53 -32.51 37.43 13.63
N PRO A 54 -32.55 38.36 14.59
CA PRO A 54 -31.50 38.49 15.61
C PRO A 54 -31.71 37.48 16.76
N VAL A 55 -30.68 36.68 17.04
CA VAL A 55 -30.64 35.81 18.24
C VAL A 55 -29.87 36.54 19.35
N LEU A 56 -30.57 36.79 20.46
CA LEU A 56 -30.02 37.28 21.72
C LEU A 56 -29.11 36.22 22.36
N GLN A 57 -27.87 36.58 22.67
CA GLN A 57 -26.96 35.76 23.49
C GLN A 57 -27.25 35.95 24.99
N PRO A 58 -27.13 34.88 25.80
CA PRO A 58 -26.77 35.02 27.20
C PRO A 58 -25.30 34.68 27.44
N ILE A 59 -24.66 35.57 28.21
CA ILE A 59 -23.38 35.42 28.90
C ILE A 59 -23.38 34.17 29.77
N SER A 60 -22.34 33.33 29.66
CA SER A 60 -21.57 32.72 30.79
C SER A 60 -20.59 31.65 30.26
N ALA A 61 -19.30 31.79 30.60
CA ALA A 61 -18.28 30.77 30.41
C ALA A 61 -18.36 29.70 31.51
N PRO A 62 -17.79 28.50 31.27
CA PRO A 62 -17.08 27.84 32.36
C PRO A 62 -15.70 27.27 31.97
N GLU A 63 -14.78 27.58 32.87
CA GLU A 63 -13.60 26.89 33.41
C GLU A 63 -12.97 25.67 32.68
N SER A 64 -11.65 25.76 32.53
CA SER A 64 -10.70 24.70 32.17
C SER A 64 -10.60 23.61 33.25
N PRO A 65 -10.31 22.35 32.89
CA PRO A 65 -9.71 21.40 33.84
C PRO A 65 -8.21 21.20 33.58
N SER A 66 -7.49 21.46 34.66
CA SER A 66 -6.26 20.84 35.19
C SER A 66 -5.61 19.67 34.44
N SER A 67 -4.28 19.82 34.35
CA SER A 67 -3.26 18.82 34.04
C SER A 67 -3.38 17.52 34.86
N SER A 68 -3.36 16.38 34.17
CA SER A 68 -3.02 15.08 34.74
C SER A 68 -1.96 14.39 33.89
N SER A 69 -0.75 14.26 34.44
CA SER A 69 0.32 13.43 33.93
C SER A 69 0.01 11.95 34.17
N CYS A 70 0.28 11.06 33.21
CA CYS A 70 0.53 9.65 33.51
C CYS A 70 1.41 8.95 32.47
N SER A 71 2.10 7.94 32.98
CA SER A 71 3.35 7.32 32.55
C SER A 71 3.22 6.28 31.43
N SER A 72 4.31 6.12 30.66
CA SER A 72 4.90 4.97 29.92
C SER A 72 4.05 3.79 29.37
N PRO A 73 4.52 3.11 28.29
CA PRO A 73 3.65 2.41 27.35
C PRO A 73 3.51 0.90 27.63
N THR A 74 2.28 0.40 27.55
CA THR A 74 1.97 -1.03 27.37
C THR A 74 0.80 -1.17 26.38
N VAL A 75 0.89 -2.19 25.52
CA VAL A 75 0.15 -2.37 24.25
C VAL A 75 -1.36 -2.65 24.43
N SER A 76 -2.14 -2.08 23.48
CA SER A 76 -3.47 -2.47 22.96
C SER A 76 -4.69 -2.47 23.88
N SER A 77 -5.39 -1.32 23.96
CA SER A 77 -6.83 -1.24 24.34
C SER A 77 -7.51 0.11 24.01
N SER A 78 -6.88 1.00 23.24
CA SER A 78 -7.17 2.45 23.26
C SER A 78 -8.37 2.94 22.43
N ILE A 79 -9.15 2.07 21.78
CA ILE A 79 -10.28 2.48 20.91
C ILE A 79 -11.65 2.17 21.56
N LEU A 80 -11.69 1.42 22.66
CA LEU A 80 -12.94 1.13 23.38
C LEU A 80 -13.49 2.35 24.15
N ASP A 81 -12.68 3.40 24.29
CA ASP A 81 -13.13 4.68 24.83
C ASP A 81 -13.92 5.44 23.78
N SER A 82 -15.17 5.82 24.11
CA SER A 82 -16.08 6.55 23.20
C SER A 82 -15.53 7.91 22.72
N ASN A 83 -14.40 8.38 23.25
CA ASN A 83 -13.75 9.63 22.87
C ASN A 83 -12.25 9.47 22.55
N TRP A 84 -11.84 8.31 22.02
CA TRP A 84 -10.44 8.01 21.69
C TRP A 84 -9.78 9.06 20.79
N GLN A 85 -10.56 9.77 19.97
CA GLN A 85 -10.09 10.82 19.06
C GLN A 85 -9.50 12.01 19.80
N ALA A 86 -9.97 12.32 21.02
CA ALA A 86 -9.50 13.46 21.80
C ALA A 86 -8.01 13.36 22.18
N CYS A 87 -7.49 12.13 22.27
CA CYS A 87 -6.09 11.85 22.58
C CYS A 87 -5.19 11.77 21.34
N LYS A 88 -5.67 12.17 20.16
CA LYS A 88 -4.95 12.12 18.88
C LYS A 88 -4.89 13.51 18.25
N HIS A 89 -3.70 14.09 18.18
CA HIS A 89 -3.48 15.50 17.87
C HIS A 89 -3.46 15.79 16.37
N SER A 90 -3.33 14.77 15.52
CA SER A 90 -3.28 14.93 14.07
C SER A 90 -4.24 13.99 13.34
N VAL A 91 -4.56 14.33 12.09
CA VAL A 91 -5.30 13.42 11.18
C VAL A 91 -4.51 12.12 11.01
N ARG A 92 -3.19 12.21 10.87
CA ARG A 92 -2.28 11.05 10.76
C ARG A 92 -2.44 10.09 11.93
N GLU A 93 -2.44 10.60 13.17
CA GLU A 93 -2.63 9.80 14.38
C GLU A 93 -4.03 9.19 14.49
N ARG A 94 -5.07 9.93 14.09
CA ARG A 94 -6.44 9.41 14.07
C ARG A 94 -6.61 8.30 13.04
N ASN A 95 -6.06 8.48 11.84
CA ASN A 95 -6.09 7.45 10.81
C ASN A 95 -5.23 6.25 11.21
N ALA A 96 -4.04 6.45 11.80
CA ALA A 96 -3.21 5.35 12.30
C ALA A 96 -3.95 4.48 13.33
N ALA A 97 -4.84 5.07 14.13
CA ALA A 97 -5.67 4.35 15.10
C ALA A 97 -6.75 3.46 14.43
N MET A 98 -7.16 3.79 13.19
CA MET A 98 -8.13 3.04 12.40
C MET A 98 -7.49 1.92 11.56
N PHE A 99 -6.17 1.83 11.51
CA PHE A 99 -5.46 0.77 10.80
C PHE A 99 -5.79 -0.61 11.40
N ASN A 100 -6.18 -1.56 10.53
CA ASN A 100 -6.51 -2.94 10.91
C ASN A 100 -7.52 -3.02 12.08
N ASN A 101 -8.57 -2.21 11.99
CA ASN A 101 -9.59 -2.03 13.01
C ASN A 101 -10.97 -2.27 12.38
N ASP A 102 -11.81 -3.07 13.04
CA ASP A 102 -13.18 -3.34 12.57
C ASP A 102 -14.12 -2.13 12.73
N LEU A 103 -13.82 -1.20 13.65
CA LEU A 103 -14.63 0.00 13.86
C LEU A 103 -14.77 0.77 12.55
N MET A 104 -16.00 0.98 12.08
CA MET A 104 -16.32 1.67 10.81
C MET A 104 -15.76 1.03 9.54
N SER A 105 -15.17 -0.17 9.62
CA SER A 105 -14.73 -0.90 8.44
C SER A 105 -15.92 -1.24 7.53
N ASP A 106 -15.72 -1.08 6.23
CA ASP A 106 -16.74 -1.30 5.18
C ASP A 106 -16.24 -2.26 4.08
N ILE A 107 -15.08 -2.90 4.31
CA ILE A 107 -14.53 -3.97 3.50
C ILE A 107 -13.59 -4.86 4.34
N LYS A 108 -13.49 -6.14 3.97
CA LYS A 108 -12.47 -7.08 4.48
C LYS A 108 -11.65 -7.66 3.35
N PHE A 109 -10.36 -7.87 3.59
CA PHE A 109 -9.47 -8.57 2.68
C PHE A 109 -9.11 -9.94 3.23
N ILE A 110 -9.19 -10.97 2.40
CA ILE A 110 -8.76 -12.33 2.70
C ILE A 110 -7.40 -12.53 2.02
N VAL A 111 -6.32 -12.31 2.76
CA VAL A 111 -4.96 -12.20 2.21
C VAL A 111 -4.15 -13.46 2.49
N GLY A 112 -3.43 -13.96 1.49
CA GLY A 112 -2.57 -15.14 1.62
C GLY A 112 -3.09 -16.35 0.85
N PRO A 113 -2.25 -17.38 0.63
CA PRO A 113 -2.62 -18.54 -0.16
C PRO A 113 -3.74 -19.35 0.51
N PRO A 114 -4.53 -20.12 -0.27
CA PRO A 114 -5.58 -20.98 0.28
C PRO A 114 -5.04 -21.88 1.40
N GLY A 115 -5.69 -21.86 2.56
CA GLY A 115 -5.27 -22.61 3.75
C GLY A 115 -4.31 -21.87 4.69
N SER A 116 -3.81 -20.69 4.31
CA SER A 116 -3.02 -19.81 5.17
C SER A 116 -3.41 -18.34 4.94
N THR A 117 -4.71 -18.07 5.08
CA THR A 117 -5.32 -16.76 4.83
C THR A 117 -5.51 -15.96 6.12
N HIS A 118 -5.32 -14.65 6.06
CA HIS A 118 -5.60 -13.71 7.13
C HIS A 118 -6.72 -12.76 6.71
N VAL A 119 -7.71 -12.55 7.57
CA VAL A 119 -8.79 -11.58 7.34
C VAL A 119 -8.37 -10.24 7.91
N ILE A 120 -8.40 -9.19 7.09
CA ILE A 120 -7.93 -7.85 7.44
C ILE A 120 -9.07 -6.84 7.15
N PRO A 121 -9.69 -6.24 8.18
CA PRO A 121 -10.68 -5.17 7.99
C PRO A 121 -10.01 -3.88 7.50
N ALA A 122 -10.72 -3.13 6.64
CA ALA A 122 -10.25 -1.87 6.11
C ALA A 122 -11.40 -0.90 5.75
N HIS A 123 -11.03 0.29 5.25
CA HIS A 123 -11.94 1.39 4.97
C HIS A 123 -11.78 1.84 3.50
N LYS A 124 -12.81 1.64 2.67
CA LYS A 124 -12.81 1.90 1.22
C LYS A 124 -12.35 3.31 0.90
N PHE A 125 -12.84 4.32 1.64
CA PHE A 125 -12.46 5.71 1.45
C PHE A 125 -10.95 5.92 1.62
N VAL A 126 -10.38 5.47 2.75
CA VAL A 126 -8.94 5.65 3.05
C VAL A 126 -8.10 5.02 1.94
N LEU A 127 -8.40 3.77 1.56
CA LEU A 127 -7.64 3.06 0.54
C LEU A 127 -7.73 3.73 -0.84
N SER A 128 -8.91 4.22 -1.20
CA SER A 128 -9.14 4.89 -2.49
C SER A 128 -8.42 6.22 -2.60
N THR A 129 -8.17 6.92 -1.48
CA THR A 129 -7.40 8.17 -1.51
C THR A 129 -5.92 7.96 -1.81
N GLY A 130 -5.36 6.80 -1.47
CA GLY A 130 -3.93 6.50 -1.65
C GLY A 130 -3.62 5.50 -2.76
N SER A 131 -4.64 4.94 -3.43
CA SER A 131 -4.47 3.98 -4.52
C SER A 131 -5.59 4.11 -5.55
N SER A 132 -5.20 4.35 -6.80
CA SER A 132 -6.13 4.38 -7.91
C SER A 132 -6.76 3.01 -8.19
N VAL A 133 -6.05 1.92 -7.89
CA VAL A 133 -6.57 0.55 -8.01
C VAL A 133 -7.69 0.30 -7.02
N PHE A 134 -7.53 0.74 -5.76
CA PHE A 134 -8.62 0.63 -4.78
C PHE A 134 -9.80 1.55 -5.13
N TYR A 135 -9.55 2.76 -5.65
CA TYR A 135 -10.61 3.63 -6.14
C TYR A 135 -11.43 2.94 -7.25
N ALA A 136 -10.76 2.42 -8.28
CA ALA A 136 -11.39 1.65 -9.36
C ALA A 136 -12.20 0.46 -8.83
N MET A 137 -11.60 -0.30 -7.91
CA MET A 137 -12.22 -1.48 -7.31
C MET A 137 -13.52 -1.17 -6.55
N PHE A 138 -13.61 -0.02 -5.88
CA PHE A 138 -14.73 0.31 -5.00
C PHE A 138 -15.74 1.32 -5.56
N TYR A 139 -15.28 2.22 -6.41
CA TYR A 139 -16.06 3.36 -6.92
C TYR A 139 -15.99 3.48 -8.46
N GLY A 140 -15.25 2.60 -9.12
CA GLY A 140 -15.15 2.55 -10.57
C GLY A 140 -16.43 2.11 -11.28
N GLY A 141 -16.49 2.31 -12.59
CA GLY A 141 -17.67 1.98 -13.40
C GLY A 141 -18.01 0.48 -13.46
N LEU A 142 -17.04 -0.37 -13.11
CA LEU A 142 -17.18 -1.82 -13.01
C LEU A 142 -17.12 -2.32 -11.56
N ALA A 143 -17.23 -1.43 -10.57
CA ALA A 143 -17.16 -1.80 -9.17
C ALA A 143 -18.33 -2.72 -8.79
N GLU A 144 -18.00 -3.88 -8.22
CA GLU A 144 -18.98 -4.81 -7.67
C GLU A 144 -19.20 -4.51 -6.19
N VAL A 145 -20.45 -4.62 -5.73
CA VAL A 145 -20.77 -4.50 -4.29
C VAL A 145 -20.31 -5.79 -3.60
N LYS A 146 -19.09 -5.75 -3.05
CA LYS A 146 -18.52 -6.82 -2.22
C LYS A 146 -18.21 -6.31 -0.82
N GLU A 147 -18.39 -7.19 0.14
CA GLU A 147 -17.96 -7.03 1.53
C GLU A 147 -16.56 -7.63 1.76
N GLU A 148 -16.16 -8.58 0.90
CA GLU A 148 -14.89 -9.31 1.02
C GLU A 148 -14.14 -9.35 -0.33
N ILE A 149 -12.82 -9.18 -0.27
CA ILE A 149 -11.91 -9.26 -1.43
C ILE A 149 -10.80 -10.28 -1.14
N GLU A 150 -10.67 -11.29 -1.99
CA GLU A 150 -9.60 -12.27 -1.91
C GLU A 150 -8.30 -11.75 -2.54
N VAL A 151 -7.18 -11.93 -1.86
CA VAL A 151 -5.84 -11.54 -2.32
C VAL A 151 -4.87 -12.71 -2.09
N PRO A 152 -4.97 -13.80 -2.88
CA PRO A 152 -4.26 -15.05 -2.61
C PRO A 152 -2.77 -15.02 -2.95
N ASP A 153 -2.34 -14.03 -3.73
CA ASP A 153 -0.99 -13.87 -4.26
C ASP A 153 -0.10 -12.95 -3.42
N VAL A 154 -0.58 -12.50 -2.26
CA VAL A 154 0.09 -11.51 -1.41
C VAL A 154 0.30 -12.08 -0.01
N GLU A 155 1.47 -11.82 0.57
CA GLU A 155 1.75 -12.13 1.97
C GLU A 155 1.02 -11.14 2.91
N PRO A 156 0.38 -11.63 4.00
CA PRO A 156 -0.33 -10.76 4.94
C PRO A 156 0.53 -9.63 5.52
N SER A 157 1.81 -9.91 5.84
CA SER A 157 2.76 -8.92 6.36
C SER A 157 2.97 -7.76 5.38
N ALA A 158 3.21 -8.07 4.10
CA ALA A 158 3.38 -7.06 3.06
C ALA A 158 2.12 -6.22 2.86
N PHE A 159 0.94 -6.85 2.88
CA PHE A 159 -0.33 -6.13 2.77
C PHE A 159 -0.57 -5.20 3.96
N LEU A 160 -0.25 -5.64 5.18
CA LEU A 160 -0.34 -4.80 6.37
C LEU A 160 0.62 -3.60 6.29
N THR A 161 1.83 -3.76 5.75
CA THR A 161 2.74 -2.63 5.51
C THR A 161 2.17 -1.63 4.51
N LEU A 162 1.58 -2.11 3.41
CA LEU A 162 0.88 -1.27 2.43
C LEU A 162 -0.27 -0.49 3.10
N LEU A 163 -1.12 -1.18 3.84
CA LEU A 163 -2.25 -0.56 4.53
C LEU A 163 -1.76 0.49 5.53
N LYS A 164 -0.77 0.16 6.37
CA LYS A 164 -0.24 1.11 7.36
C LYS A 164 0.27 2.39 6.68
N TYR A 165 0.95 2.25 5.55
CA TYR A 165 1.35 3.40 4.73
C TYR A 165 0.13 4.21 4.24
N LEU A 166 -0.91 3.57 3.72
CA LEU A 166 -2.11 4.26 3.23
C LEU A 166 -2.89 5.01 4.32
N TYR A 167 -2.88 4.52 5.56
CA TYR A 167 -3.59 5.18 6.66
C TYR A 167 -2.79 6.37 7.20
N CYS A 168 -1.46 6.23 7.31
CA CYS A 168 -0.68 7.19 8.08
C CYS A 168 0.71 7.49 7.53
N ASP A 169 1.05 7.18 6.27
CA ASP A 169 2.36 7.42 5.65
C ASP A 169 3.55 6.83 6.43
N GLU A 170 3.33 5.84 7.29
CA GLU A 170 4.41 5.19 8.05
C GLU A 170 5.01 4.05 7.22
N ILE A 171 6.32 4.08 7.03
CA ILE A 171 7.07 3.09 6.26
C ILE A 171 8.00 2.35 7.21
N GLN A 172 7.73 1.06 7.41
CA GLN A 172 8.61 0.14 8.12
C GLN A 172 8.99 -0.99 7.16
N LEU A 173 10.25 -1.01 6.72
CA LEU A 173 10.76 -1.99 5.77
C LEU A 173 11.78 -2.89 6.45
N GLU A 174 11.67 -4.19 6.18
CA GLU A 174 12.59 -5.21 6.66
C GLU A 174 13.18 -5.95 5.47
N ALA A 175 14.42 -6.43 5.62
CA ALA A 175 15.13 -7.12 4.54
C ALA A 175 14.37 -8.34 4.00
N ASP A 176 13.66 -9.05 4.88
CA ASP A 176 12.95 -10.28 4.53
C ASP A 176 11.61 -9.99 3.82
N THR A 177 11.00 -8.83 4.05
CA THR A 177 9.65 -8.50 3.55
C THR A 177 9.63 -7.45 2.46
N VAL A 178 10.71 -6.67 2.27
CA VAL A 178 10.75 -5.51 1.36
C VAL A 178 10.41 -5.85 -0.09
N LEU A 179 10.79 -7.03 -0.59
CA LEU A 179 10.43 -7.46 -1.96
C LEU A 179 8.92 -7.74 -2.08
N ALA A 180 8.32 -8.35 -1.07
CA ALA A 180 6.88 -8.57 -1.01
C ALA A 180 6.13 -7.23 -0.85
N THR A 181 6.67 -6.29 -0.06
CA THR A 181 6.14 -4.92 0.04
C THR A 181 6.22 -4.17 -1.28
N LEU A 182 7.34 -4.28 -2.02
CA LEU A 182 7.49 -3.69 -3.35
C LEU A 182 6.45 -4.24 -4.32
N TYR A 183 6.21 -5.56 -4.28
CA TYR A 183 5.20 -6.20 -5.10
C TYR A 183 3.81 -5.61 -4.85
N VAL A 184 3.36 -5.53 -3.59
CA VAL A 184 2.03 -4.97 -3.29
C VAL A 184 1.94 -3.48 -3.61
N ALA A 185 3.01 -2.71 -3.38
CA ALA A 185 3.04 -1.29 -3.72
C ALA A 185 2.88 -1.08 -5.24
N LYS A 186 3.50 -1.92 -6.07
CA LYS A 186 3.29 -1.89 -7.53
C LYS A 186 1.91 -2.40 -7.93
N LYS A 187 1.46 -3.52 -7.37
CA LYS A 187 0.14 -4.12 -7.63
C LYS A 187 -1.01 -3.13 -7.40
N TYR A 188 -0.91 -2.33 -6.34
CA TYR A 188 -1.92 -1.32 -5.98
C TYR A 188 -1.53 0.12 -6.38
N ILE A 189 -0.48 0.30 -7.17
CA ILE A 189 -0.04 1.60 -7.69
C ILE A 189 0.10 2.64 -6.57
N VAL A 190 1.03 2.39 -5.65
CA VAL A 190 1.41 3.29 -4.55
C VAL A 190 2.88 3.70 -4.75
N PRO A 191 3.16 4.71 -5.60
CA PRO A 191 4.51 4.97 -6.11
C PRO A 191 5.52 5.38 -5.04
N HIS A 192 5.07 6.13 -4.03
CA HIS A 192 5.95 6.59 -2.95
C HIS A 192 6.45 5.43 -2.08
N LEU A 193 5.57 4.47 -1.76
CA LEU A 193 5.96 3.24 -1.07
C LEU A 193 6.88 2.38 -1.95
N ALA A 194 6.55 2.21 -3.23
CA ALA A 194 7.39 1.45 -4.16
C ALA A 194 8.81 2.03 -4.24
N ARG A 195 8.94 3.36 -4.36
CA ARG A 195 10.23 4.05 -4.35
C ARG A 195 11.00 3.84 -3.04
N ALA A 196 10.32 3.90 -1.89
CA ALA A 196 10.96 3.63 -0.61
C ALA A 196 11.50 2.19 -0.53
N CYS A 197 10.77 1.21 -1.06
CA CYS A 197 11.25 -0.18 -1.16
C CYS A 197 12.47 -0.30 -2.08
N VAL A 198 12.45 0.35 -3.25
CA VAL A 198 13.60 0.33 -4.19
C VAL A 198 14.84 0.96 -3.53
N ASN A 199 14.69 2.13 -2.90
CA ASN A 199 15.80 2.79 -2.20
C ASN A 199 16.40 1.92 -1.09
N TYR A 200 15.55 1.19 -0.34
CA TYR A 200 16.01 0.23 0.66
C TYR A 200 16.81 -0.92 0.02
N LEU A 201 16.36 -1.45 -1.12
CA LEU A 201 17.05 -2.51 -1.84
C LEU A 201 18.39 -2.05 -2.42
N GLU A 202 18.47 -0.82 -2.92
CA GLU A 202 19.72 -0.25 -3.43
C GLU A 202 20.75 -0.02 -2.34
N THR A 203 20.31 0.49 -1.19
CA THR A 203 21.20 0.75 -0.04
C THR A 203 21.68 -0.53 0.66
N SER A 204 20.91 -1.61 0.55
CA SER A 204 21.26 -2.94 1.07
C SER A 204 21.92 -3.87 0.02
N LEU A 205 22.22 -3.35 -1.17
CA LEU A 205 22.83 -4.11 -2.25
C LEU A 205 24.26 -4.51 -1.90
N THR A 206 24.54 -5.81 -2.01
CA THR A 206 25.84 -6.42 -1.78
C THR A 206 26.13 -7.46 -2.85
N ALA A 207 27.40 -7.86 -2.99
CA ALA A 207 27.79 -8.96 -3.88
C ALA A 207 27.00 -10.26 -3.64
N LYS A 208 26.59 -10.52 -2.39
CA LYS A 208 25.90 -11.75 -2.00
C LYS A 208 24.45 -11.78 -2.49
N ASN A 209 23.77 -10.64 -2.49
CA ASN A 209 22.36 -10.55 -2.89
C ASN A 209 22.15 -9.97 -4.30
N ALA A 210 23.20 -9.45 -4.95
CA ALA A 210 23.10 -8.82 -6.27
C ALA A 210 22.46 -9.70 -7.35
N CYS A 211 22.80 -10.99 -7.41
CA CYS A 211 22.19 -11.89 -8.40
C CYS A 211 20.68 -12.09 -8.17
N LEU A 212 20.27 -12.20 -6.91
CA LEU A 212 18.86 -12.32 -6.54
C LEU A 212 18.13 -11.01 -6.90
N LEU A 213 18.66 -9.87 -6.44
CA LEU A 213 18.06 -8.56 -6.71
C LEU A 213 18.02 -8.22 -8.20
N LEU A 214 18.99 -8.67 -8.99
CA LEU A 214 18.96 -8.52 -10.45
C LEU A 214 17.78 -9.26 -11.10
N SER A 215 17.49 -10.47 -10.62
CA SER A 215 16.36 -11.24 -11.11
C SER A 215 15.03 -10.58 -10.75
N GLN A 216 14.94 -10.01 -9.54
CA GLN A 216 13.76 -9.32 -9.04
C GLN A 216 13.56 -7.94 -9.69
N SER A 217 14.62 -7.17 -9.89
CA SER A 217 14.54 -5.84 -10.52
C SER A 217 14.04 -5.93 -11.95
N ARG A 218 14.42 -6.98 -12.69
CA ARG A 218 13.85 -7.29 -14.00
C ARG A 218 12.36 -7.60 -13.94
N LEU A 219 11.94 -8.33 -12.92
CA LEU A 219 10.54 -8.67 -12.72
C LEU A 219 9.68 -7.46 -12.32
N PHE A 220 10.26 -6.50 -11.61
CA PHE A 220 9.57 -5.28 -11.21
C PHE A 220 9.75 -4.13 -12.21
N GLU A 221 10.46 -4.37 -13.32
CA GLU A 221 10.83 -3.36 -14.34
C GLU A 221 11.61 -2.16 -13.75
N GLU A 222 12.40 -2.40 -12.70
CA GLU A 222 13.23 -1.40 -12.02
C GLU A 222 14.63 -1.32 -12.67
N SER A 223 14.76 -0.45 -13.67
CA SER A 223 15.98 -0.33 -14.49
C SER A 223 17.19 0.20 -13.72
N GLU A 224 16.99 1.16 -12.81
CA GLU A 224 18.06 1.73 -11.99
C GLU A 224 18.63 0.68 -11.03
N LEU A 225 17.75 -0.02 -10.30
CA LEU A 225 18.15 -1.14 -9.44
C LEU A 225 18.86 -2.25 -10.24
N MET A 226 18.40 -2.53 -11.47
CA MET A 226 19.05 -3.50 -12.37
C MET A 226 20.48 -3.07 -12.72
N GLN A 227 20.70 -1.81 -13.07
CA GLN A 227 22.01 -1.26 -13.37
C GLN A 227 22.96 -1.38 -12.16
N ARG A 228 22.49 -0.99 -10.97
CA ARG A 228 23.28 -1.09 -9.74
C ARG A 228 23.66 -2.54 -9.42
N CYS A 229 22.76 -3.50 -9.66
CA CYS A 229 23.08 -4.92 -9.51
C CYS A 229 24.20 -5.36 -10.46
N TRP A 230 24.19 -4.92 -11.73
CA TRP A 230 25.26 -5.24 -12.68
C TRP A 230 26.62 -4.66 -12.28
N GLU A 231 26.66 -3.40 -11.83
CA GLU A 231 27.89 -2.76 -11.35
C GLU A 231 28.55 -3.58 -10.23
N VAL A 232 27.74 -4.09 -9.30
CA VAL A 232 28.23 -4.91 -8.18
C VAL A 232 28.72 -6.29 -8.65
N ILE A 233 28.02 -6.91 -9.61
CA ILE A 233 28.41 -8.21 -10.16
C ILE A 233 29.73 -8.10 -10.94
N ASP A 234 29.87 -7.09 -11.81
CA ASP A 234 31.06 -6.88 -12.63
C ASP A 234 32.28 -6.59 -11.75
N ALA A 235 32.12 -5.76 -10.71
CA ALA A 235 33.19 -5.48 -9.75
C ALA A 235 33.70 -6.77 -9.07
N GLN A 236 32.83 -7.73 -8.76
CA GLN A 236 33.24 -9.01 -8.17
C GLN A 236 34.01 -9.89 -9.15
N VAL A 237 33.61 -9.92 -10.42
CA VAL A 237 34.32 -10.67 -11.47
C VAL A 237 35.73 -10.11 -11.64
N CYS A 238 35.89 -8.79 -11.74
CA CYS A 238 37.20 -8.15 -11.89
C CYS A 238 38.14 -8.38 -10.70
N THR A 239 37.62 -8.47 -9.47
CA THR A 239 38.46 -8.77 -8.28
C THR A 239 38.89 -10.23 -8.18
N ASN A 240 38.10 -11.17 -8.70
CA ASN A 240 38.44 -12.60 -8.65
C ASN A 240 39.53 -12.99 -9.66
N ASP A 241 39.64 -12.26 -10.78
CA ASP A 241 40.71 -12.47 -11.77
C ASP A 241 42.09 -11.95 -11.30
N GLN A 242 42.16 -11.21 -10.20
CA GLN A 242 43.40 -10.64 -9.65
C GLN A 242 44.02 -11.45 -8.49
N LYS A 243 43.43 -12.59 -8.07
CA LYS A 243 44.07 -13.45 -7.04
C LYS A 243 45.23 -14.25 -7.67
N PRO A 244 46.50 -14.00 -7.30
CA PRO A 244 47.61 -14.80 -7.80
C PRO A 244 47.49 -16.24 -7.30
N LYS A 245 47.69 -17.19 -8.23
CA LYS A 245 47.90 -18.62 -7.92
C LYS A 245 49.24 -18.77 -7.18
N SER A 246 49.24 -18.61 -5.86
CA SER A 246 50.36 -18.93 -4.97
C SER A 246 49.84 -19.83 -3.85
N GLN A 247 50.31 -21.03 -3.57
CA GLN A 247 51.35 -21.89 -4.13
C GLN A 247 50.86 -23.33 -3.93
N LYS A 248 51.01 -24.18 -4.96
CA LYS A 248 51.22 -25.60 -4.71
C LYS A 248 52.60 -25.70 -4.04
N TYR A 249 52.69 -26.29 -2.85
CA TYR A 249 53.74 -27.21 -2.41
C TYR A 249 53.27 -27.86 -1.11
#